data_AF-A0A1W1UU52-F1
#
_entry.id   AF-A0A1W1UU52-F1
#
_cell.length_a   1.000
_cell.length_b   1.000
_cell.length_c   1.000
_cell.angle_alpha   90.00
_cell.angle_beta   90.00
_cell.angle_gamma   90.00
#
_symmetry.space_group_name_H-M   'P 1'
#
loop_
_entity.id
_entity.type
_entity.pdbx_description
1 polymer ?
#
loop_
_entity_poly.entity_id
_entity_poly.type
_entity_poly.pdbx_seq_one_letter_code
_entity_poly.pdbx_strand_id
1 'polypeptide(L)'
;MSTLVLKGQWQGEVNSADRHFCGVVHESGEASVVAGTQVKVTFTGGTHRQEHSTDFHGQYILDGLEPSRFVLTSFIRKDRDAGQRGEQSGNEVQLWGGELYSTP
;
A
#
# COMPACT_ATOMS: atom_id res chain seq x y z
N MET A 1 -1.65 -11.75 -11.85
CA MET A 1 -1.44 -10.98 -10.61
C MET A 1 0.02 -10.65 -10.56
N SER A 2 0.34 -9.37 -10.49
CA SER A 2 1.70 -8.85 -10.57
C SER A 2 2.07 -8.26 -9.21
N THR A 3 3.33 -8.42 -8.79
CA THR A 3 3.79 -7.85 -7.53
C THR A 3 4.22 -6.40 -7.71
N LEU A 4 4.03 -5.60 -6.68
CA LEU A 4 4.48 -4.23 -6.60
C LEU A 4 5.22 -4.04 -5.29
N VAL A 5 6.33 -3.32 -5.28
CA VAL A 5 7.01 -2.90 -4.06
C VAL A 5 7.07 -1.39 -4.08
N LEU A 6 6.48 -0.78 -3.07
CA LEU A 6 6.45 0.66 -2.86
C LEU A 6 7.36 1.03 -1.70
N LYS A 7 8.09 2.13 -1.86
CA LYS A 7 8.95 2.71 -0.83
C LYS A 7 8.42 4.09 -0.48
N GLY A 8 7.98 4.30 0.75
CA GLY A 8 7.30 5.54 1.13
C GLY A 8 6.83 5.55 2.57
N GLN A 9 5.95 6.48 2.90
CA GLN A 9 5.44 6.64 4.26
C GLN A 9 3.94 6.94 4.25
N TRP A 10 3.26 6.52 5.31
CA TRP A 10 1.89 6.92 5.58
C TRP A 10 1.86 8.35 6.07
N GLN A 11 1.01 9.16 5.44
CA GLN A 11 0.69 10.51 5.86
C GLN A 11 -0.74 10.53 6.41
N GLY A 12 -0.93 11.31 7.48
CA GLY A 12 -2.20 11.38 8.22
C GLY A 12 -2.24 10.45 9.43
N GLU A 13 -3.18 10.74 10.33
CA GLU A 13 -3.36 9.98 11.56
C GLU A 13 -3.90 8.57 11.28
N VAL A 14 -3.50 7.62 12.12
CA VAL A 14 -4.05 6.26 12.11
C VAL A 14 -5.57 6.39 12.37
N ASN A 15 -6.39 5.88 11.45
CA ASN A 15 -7.86 5.98 11.42
C ASN A 15 -8.45 7.29 10.88
N SER A 16 -7.65 8.22 10.35
CA SER A 16 -8.20 9.36 9.60
C SER A 16 -8.64 8.94 8.21
N ALA A 17 -9.77 9.48 7.73
CA ALA A 17 -10.22 9.31 6.35
C ALA A 17 -9.27 9.94 5.33
N ASP A 18 -8.46 10.92 5.78
CA ASP A 18 -7.44 11.57 4.97
C ASP A 18 -6.12 10.80 4.94
N ARG A 19 -6.06 9.64 5.60
CA ARG A 19 -4.83 8.83 5.68
C ARG A 19 -4.50 8.25 4.31
N HIS A 20 -3.31 8.57 3.82
CA HIS A 20 -2.83 8.11 2.53
C HIS A 20 -1.33 7.79 2.59
N PHE A 21 -0.91 6.75 1.88
CA PHE A 21 0.48 6.41 1.72
C PHE A 21 1.05 7.19 0.54
N CYS A 22 2.16 7.89 0.75
CA CYS A 22 2.91 8.54 -0.32
C CYS A 22 4.24 7.80 -0.48
N GLY A 23 4.50 7.31 -1.68
CA GLY A 23 5.73 6.61 -1.97
C GLY A 23 6.09 6.61 -3.44
N VAL A 24 7.17 5.88 -3.75
CA VAL A 24 7.61 5.60 -5.10
C VAL A 24 7.64 4.11 -5.32
N VAL A 25 7.42 3.68 -6.56
CA VAL A 25 7.66 2.30 -6.96
C VAL A 25 9.14 2.00 -6.80
N HIS A 26 9.48 1.04 -5.95
CA HIS A 26 10.84 0.54 -5.82
C HIS A 26 11.08 -0.62 -6.80
N GLU A 27 10.12 -1.53 -6.88
CA GLU A 27 10.16 -2.70 -7.76
C GLU A 27 8.75 -2.99 -8.26
N SER A 28 8.62 -3.47 -9.50
CA SER A 28 7.35 -3.96 -10.01
C SER A 28 7.58 -5.18 -10.88
N GLY A 29 6.71 -6.19 -10.71
CA GLY A 29 6.58 -7.30 -11.64
C GLY A 29 5.71 -6.97 -12.85
N GLU A 30 5.10 -5.77 -12.90
CA GLU A 30 4.26 -5.33 -14.00
C GLU A 30 5.06 -4.44 -14.96
N ALA A 31 5.20 -4.85 -16.21
CA ALA A 31 6.06 -4.15 -17.18
C ALA A 31 5.59 -2.71 -17.50
N SER A 32 4.30 -2.44 -17.30
CA SER A 32 3.74 -1.08 -17.47
C SER A 32 4.05 -0.14 -16.29
N VAL A 33 4.59 -0.66 -15.18
CA VAL A 33 4.88 0.10 -13.98
C VAL A 33 6.39 0.28 -13.83
N VAL A 34 6.85 1.53 -13.93
CA VAL A 34 8.27 1.87 -13.89
C VAL A 34 8.73 2.13 -12.44
N ALA A 35 9.89 1.59 -12.08
CA ALA A 35 10.54 1.94 -10.81
C ALA A 35 10.88 3.44 -10.77
N GLY A 36 10.58 4.11 -9.66
CA GLY A 36 10.68 5.55 -9.48
C GLY A 36 9.36 6.30 -9.70
N THR A 37 8.32 5.67 -10.25
CA THR A 37 6.99 6.29 -10.38
C THR A 37 6.45 6.66 -9.00
N GLN A 38 6.06 7.92 -8.82
CA GLN A 38 5.38 8.37 -7.62
C GLN A 38 3.95 7.83 -7.59
N VAL A 39 3.59 7.25 -6.46
CA VAL A 39 2.25 6.72 -6.24
C VAL A 39 1.72 7.16 -4.90
N LYS A 40 0.40 7.32 -4.85
CA LYS A 40 -0.33 7.57 -3.62
C LYS A 40 -1.36 6.46 -3.42
N VAL A 41 -1.33 5.82 -2.26
CA VAL A 41 -2.32 4.80 -1.91
C VAL A 41 -3.27 5.39 -0.88
N THR A 42 -4.52 5.58 -1.27
CA THR A 42 -5.57 6.03 -0.36
C THR A 42 -6.32 4.81 0.15
N PHE A 43 -6.40 4.65 1.47
CA PHE A 43 -7.17 3.57 2.08
C PHE A 43 -8.60 4.04 2.32
N THR A 44 -9.53 3.64 1.44
CA THR A 44 -10.96 3.87 1.65
C THR A 44 -11.48 2.69 2.46
N GLY A 45 -11.38 2.81 3.78
CA GLY A 45 -11.58 1.69 4.70
C GLY A 45 -12.93 1.00 4.58
N GLY A 46 -12.88 -0.34 4.52
CA GLY A 46 -13.88 -1.18 5.18
C GLY A 46 -13.66 -1.08 6.69
N THR A 47 -14.75 -1.06 7.46
CA THR A 47 -14.82 -0.80 8.90
C THR A 47 -13.63 -1.31 9.69
N HIS A 48 -12.89 -0.42 10.37
CA HIS A 48 -11.77 -0.73 11.25
C HIS A 48 -12.24 -1.56 12.45
N ARG A 49 -12.36 -2.88 12.27
CA ARG A 49 -12.61 -3.81 13.38
C ARG A 49 -11.27 -4.12 14.01
N GLN A 50 -11.07 -3.54 15.18
CA GLN A 50 -9.92 -3.79 16.04
C GLN A 50 -9.64 -5.29 16.20
N GLU A 51 -8.34 -5.58 16.20
CA GLU A 51 -7.69 -6.75 16.80
C GLU A 51 -8.15 -8.13 16.29
N HIS A 52 -7.21 -8.85 15.66
CA HIS A 52 -7.21 -10.30 15.39
C HIS A 52 -7.65 -10.87 14.02
N SER A 53 -7.78 -10.13 12.92
CA SER A 53 -7.96 -10.79 11.60
C SER A 53 -7.16 -10.17 10.47
N THR A 54 -6.30 -10.99 9.89
CA THR A 54 -5.34 -10.76 8.80
C THR A 54 -5.97 -10.67 7.41
N ASP A 55 -7.28 -10.42 7.31
CA ASP A 55 -8.02 -10.44 6.04
C ASP A 55 -8.80 -9.14 5.88
N PHE A 56 -8.10 -8.00 5.88
CA PHE A 56 -8.68 -6.73 5.48
C PHE A 56 -8.52 -6.54 3.97
N HIS A 57 -9.53 -6.96 3.21
CA HIS A 57 -9.76 -6.53 1.83
C HIS A 57 -10.29 -5.09 1.80
N GLY A 58 -9.60 -4.15 2.43
CA GLY A 58 -9.90 -2.74 2.21
C GLY A 58 -9.68 -2.41 0.75
N GLN A 59 -10.50 -1.51 0.19
CA GLN A 59 -10.25 -1.01 -1.15
C GLN A 59 -9.11 0.01 -1.04
N TYR A 60 -8.05 -0.23 -1.81
CA TYR A 60 -6.94 0.69 -1.95
C TYR A 60 -7.07 1.38 -3.29
N ILE A 61 -7.10 2.71 -3.26
CA ILE A 61 -7.06 3.52 -4.48
C ILE A 61 -5.59 3.86 -4.71
N LEU A 62 -5.06 3.44 -5.86
CA LEU A 62 -3.69 3.69 -6.27
C LEU A 62 -3.67 4.83 -7.28
N ASP A 63 -3.40 6.03 -6.80
CA ASP A 63 -3.16 7.22 -7.60
C ASP A 63 -1.71 7.24 -8.13
N GLY A 64 -1.52 7.72 -9.36
CA GLY A 64 -0.21 7.74 -10.04
C GLY A 64 0.03 6.52 -10.95
N LEU A 65 -0.85 5.52 -10.89
CA LEU A 65 -1.00 4.46 -11.88
C LEU A 65 -2.44 4.50 -12.42
N GLU A 66 -2.68 3.98 -13.62
CA GLU A 66 -4.02 3.95 -14.24
C GLU A 66 -4.98 3.11 -13.37
N PRO A 67 -5.88 3.71 -12.55
CA PRO A 67 -6.69 2.95 -11.60
C PRO A 67 -7.78 2.13 -12.30
N SER A 68 -8.12 2.48 -13.54
CA SER A 68 -8.99 1.70 -14.43
C SER A 68 -8.32 0.44 -14.98
N ARG A 69 -7.01 0.29 -14.81
CA ARG A 69 -6.21 -0.80 -15.35
C ARG A 69 -5.62 -1.68 -14.25
N PHE A 70 -5.34 -1.10 -13.09
CA PHE A 70 -4.71 -1.78 -11.97
C PHE A 70 -5.51 -1.60 -10.69
N VAL A 71 -5.87 -2.73 -10.08
CA VAL A 71 -6.49 -2.79 -8.76
C VAL A 71 -5.48 -3.31 -7.77
N LEU A 72 -5.23 -2.56 -6.68
CA LEU A 72 -4.36 -3.00 -5.61
C LEU A 72 -5.16 -3.89 -4.65
N THR A 73 -4.93 -5.20 -4.69
CA THR A 73 -5.70 -6.21 -3.94
C THR A 73 -5.13 -6.49 -2.56
N SER A 74 -3.83 -6.28 -2.39
CA SER A 74 -3.11 -6.45 -1.12
C SER A 74 -2.13 -5.30 -0.95
N PHE A 75 -1.94 -4.84 0.29
CA PHE A 75 -0.91 -3.85 0.61
C PHE A 75 -0.36 -4.10 2.02
N ILE A 76 0.80 -4.75 2.09
CA ILE A 76 1.42 -5.23 3.34
C ILE A 76 2.82 -4.66 3.50
N ARG A 77 3.22 -4.35 4.74
CA ARG A 77 4.57 -3.84 5.00
C ARG A 77 5.58 -4.99 4.83
N LYS A 78 6.61 -4.79 4.00
CA LYS A 78 7.71 -5.74 3.71
C LYS A 78 8.97 -5.50 4.55
N ASP A 79 9.09 -4.32 5.14
CA ASP A 79 10.29 -3.84 5.83
C ASP A 79 10.53 -4.44 7.23
N ARG A 80 9.58 -5.17 7.81
CA ARG A 80 9.77 -5.83 9.11
C ARG A 80 9.52 -7.33 9.02
N ASP A 81 10.46 -8.10 9.58
CA ASP A 81 10.18 -9.42 10.11
C ASP A 81 8.96 -9.37 11.04
N ALA A 82 8.08 -10.37 10.92
CA ALA A 82 6.79 -10.45 11.62
C ALA A 82 6.86 -10.41 13.17
N GLY A 83 8.05 -10.27 13.77
CA GLY A 83 8.30 -10.32 15.22
C GLY A 83 8.36 -8.99 15.95
N GLN A 84 8.41 -7.82 15.29
CA GLN A 84 8.41 -6.51 15.98
C GLN A 84 7.13 -5.74 15.68
N ARG A 85 6.05 -6.06 16.43
CA ARG A 85 4.88 -5.18 16.61
C ARG A 85 5.26 -4.05 17.56
N GLY A 86 5.79 -2.98 16.98
CA GLY A 86 5.90 -1.69 17.65
C GLY A 86 5.25 -0.67 16.74
N GLU A 87 4.09 -0.17 17.14
CA GLU A 87 3.50 1.05 16.60
C GLU A 87 4.58 2.14 16.63
N GLN A 88 5.14 2.43 15.46
CA GLN A 88 6.01 3.58 15.28
C GLN A 88 5.39 4.43 14.18
N SER A 89 4.60 5.39 14.64
CA SER A 89 4.45 6.69 13.99
C SER A 89 5.85 7.31 13.94
N GLY A 90 6.57 7.10 12.84
CA GLY A 90 7.91 7.65 12.64
C GLY A 90 8.07 7.98 11.16
N ASN A 91 8.67 9.13 10.88
CA ASN A 91 9.07 9.66 9.56
C ASN A 91 10.08 8.76 8.80
N GLU A 92 10.02 7.45 8.98
CA GLU A 92 10.89 6.50 8.34
C GLU A 92 10.26 5.98 7.06
N VAL A 93 11.06 5.93 6.00
CA VAL A 93 10.66 5.41 4.71
C VAL A 93 10.51 3.89 4.81
N GLN A 94 9.29 3.40 4.68
CA GLN A 94 8.91 2.00 4.80
C GLN A 94 8.78 1.33 3.42
N LEU A 95 9.17 0.06 3.35
CA LEU A 95 8.88 -0.80 2.20
C LEU A 95 7.54 -1.52 2.38
N TRP A 96 6.72 -1.46 1.35
CA TRP A 96 5.40 -2.06 1.28
C TRP A 96 5.26 -2.90 0.01
N GLY A 97 4.85 -4.16 0.17
CA GLY A 97 4.47 -5.05 -0.91
C GLY A 97 3.00 -4.89 -1.25
N GLY A 98 2.71 -4.58 -2.50
CA GLY A 98 1.40 -4.58 -3.10
C GLY A 98 1.20 -5.77 -4.05
N GLU A 99 -0.03 -6.24 -4.17
CA GLU A 99 -0.42 -7.14 -5.26
C GLU A 99 -1.35 -6.39 -6.21
N LEU A 100 -0.98 -6.34 -7.48
CA LEU A 100 -1.75 -5.72 -8.54
C LEU A 100 -2.53 -6.79 -9.32
N TYR A 101 -3.81 -6.52 -9.50
CA TYR A 101 -4.66 -7.20 -10.44
C TYR A 101 -4.89 -6.30 -11.64
N SER A 102 -4.43 -6.74 -12.82
CA SER A 102 -4.72 -6.09 -14.09
C SER A 102 -6.10 -6.53 -14.57
N THR A 103 -7.02 -5.57 -14.73
CA THR A 103 -8.31 -5.87 -15.34
C THR A 103 -8.12 -6.07 -16.86
N PRO A 104 -8.70 -7.13 -17.43
CA PRO A 104 -8.55 -7.45 -18.85
C PRO A 104 -9.17 -6.41 -19.79
#